data_AF-A0A6G0YCH9-F1
#
_entry.id   AF-A0A6G0YCH9-F1
#
_cell.length_a   1.000
_cell.length_b   1.000
_cell.length_c   1.000
_cell.angle_alpha   90.00
_cell.angle_beta   90.00
_cell.angle_gamma   90.00
#
_symmetry.space_group_name_H-M   'P 1'
#
loop_
_entity.id
_entity.type
_entity.pdbx_description
1 polymer ?
#
loop_
_entity_poly.entity_id
_entity_poly.type
_entity_poly.pdbx_seq_one_letter_code
_entity_poly.pdbx_strand_id
1 'polypeptide(L)'
;MCTLAKNLITPKLQNFRETSKHFDTEDMSLVTRKGVYPYEFTDSWSKLEETHLPKKADFYSTMAEEHICDTDVFENFRDLCLTTYTLDPAFYYTCPGFSFDAMLKHTSMKLELLHDYDMLLMIEKGICGGLTQASNNLYGWAMSQYMPYGGFKWVEPTLDELNNLTDTSPIGRIYEVDISYPQELHDKHNDLPFLPQNGIPTGSKVKKLMATLEPKKNYIVHYRNLQQD
;
A
#
# COMPACT_ATOMS: atom_id res chain seq x y z
N MET A 1 -4.36 -34.79 -7.22
CA MET A 1 -4.00 -33.69 -8.13
C MET A 1 -5.24 -32.83 -8.27
N CYS A 2 -5.43 -31.84 -7.42
CA CYS A 2 -6.69 -31.10 -7.37
C CYS A 2 -6.79 -30.13 -8.55
N THR A 3 -7.83 -30.28 -9.36
CA THR A 3 -8.02 -29.63 -10.67
C THR A 3 -8.67 -28.25 -10.61
N LEU A 4 -8.95 -27.74 -9.40
CA LEU A 4 -9.87 -26.60 -9.20
C LEU A 4 -9.39 -25.31 -9.86
N ALA A 5 -8.08 -25.05 -9.86
CA ALA A 5 -7.49 -23.84 -10.40
C ALA A 5 -7.45 -23.77 -11.92
N LYS A 6 -7.38 -24.93 -12.58
CA LYS A 6 -7.39 -25.01 -14.04
C LYS A 6 -8.73 -24.54 -14.63
N ASN A 7 -9.79 -24.49 -13.82
CA ASN A 7 -11.11 -24.01 -14.20
C ASN A 7 -11.29 -22.48 -14.08
N LEU A 8 -10.24 -21.72 -13.71
CA LEU A 8 -10.31 -20.26 -13.55
C LEU A 8 -10.14 -19.48 -14.85
N ILE A 9 -9.65 -20.15 -15.91
CA ILE A 9 -9.51 -19.56 -17.24
C ILE A 9 -10.82 -19.83 -18.00
N THR A 10 -11.56 -18.77 -18.34
CA THR A 10 -12.79 -18.89 -19.13
C THR A 10 -12.47 -18.79 -20.63
N PRO A 11 -12.42 -19.89 -21.40
CA PRO A 11 -12.28 -19.81 -22.84
C PRO A 11 -13.56 -19.26 -23.50
N LYS A 12 -13.41 -18.63 -24.67
CA LYS A 12 -14.51 -18.13 -25.54
C LYS A 12 -15.30 -16.93 -24.97
N LEU A 13 -14.62 -15.79 -24.82
CA LEU A 13 -15.22 -14.49 -24.47
C LEU A 13 -16.41 -14.08 -25.36
N GLN A 14 -16.45 -14.56 -26.61
CA GLN A 14 -17.53 -14.32 -27.58
C GLN A 14 -18.92 -14.84 -27.14
N ASN A 15 -18.96 -15.71 -26.13
CA ASN A 15 -20.20 -16.27 -25.61
C ASN A 15 -20.92 -15.34 -24.61
N PHE A 16 -20.24 -14.32 -24.05
CA PHE A 16 -20.78 -13.43 -23.01
C PHE A 16 -21.46 -12.19 -23.60
N ARG A 17 -22.44 -12.41 -24.48
CA ARG A 17 -23.11 -11.36 -25.29
C ARG A 17 -23.83 -10.29 -24.48
N GLU A 18 -24.32 -10.62 -23.29
CA GLU A 18 -25.01 -9.68 -22.40
C GLU A 18 -24.01 -8.86 -21.57
N THR A 19 -23.00 -9.52 -21.00
CA THR A 19 -21.93 -8.86 -20.25
C THR A 19 -21.16 -7.86 -21.12
N SER A 20 -20.92 -8.19 -22.39
CA SER A 20 -20.27 -7.29 -23.35
C SER A 20 -21.08 -6.05 -23.73
N LYS A 21 -22.35 -5.94 -23.32
CA LYS A 21 -23.15 -4.72 -23.50
C LYS A 21 -22.87 -3.67 -22.43
N HIS A 22 -22.31 -4.10 -21.29
CA HIS A 22 -22.15 -3.28 -20.10
C HIS A 22 -20.68 -3.02 -19.73
N PHE A 23 -19.74 -3.76 -20.32
CA PHE A 23 -18.31 -3.67 -20.02
C PHE A 23 -17.49 -3.58 -21.31
N ASP A 24 -16.45 -2.75 -21.28
CA ASP A 24 -15.56 -2.53 -22.41
C ASP A 24 -14.69 -3.76 -22.70
N THR A 25 -14.17 -3.84 -23.93
CA THR A 25 -13.44 -5.02 -24.40
C THR A 25 -12.16 -5.30 -23.61
N GLU A 26 -11.56 -4.27 -23.01
CA GLU A 26 -10.40 -4.36 -22.12
C GLU A 26 -10.78 -4.99 -20.77
N ASP A 27 -11.93 -4.58 -20.22
CA ASP A 27 -12.47 -5.07 -18.96
C ASP A 27 -13.08 -6.47 -19.07
N MET A 28 -13.47 -6.89 -20.28
CA MET A 28 -14.02 -8.22 -20.53
C MET A 28 -13.10 -9.34 -20.05
N SER A 29 -11.78 -9.15 -20.12
CA SER A 29 -10.80 -10.11 -19.59
C SER A 29 -10.87 -10.25 -18.06
N LEU A 30 -11.30 -9.20 -17.36
CA LEU A 30 -11.42 -9.15 -15.91
C LEU A 30 -12.81 -9.61 -15.44
N VAL A 31 -13.89 -9.12 -16.03
CA VAL A 31 -15.26 -9.43 -15.58
C VAL A 31 -15.71 -10.85 -15.93
N THR A 32 -15.05 -11.48 -16.90
CA THR A 32 -15.28 -12.90 -17.25
C THR A 32 -14.29 -13.86 -16.60
N ARG A 33 -13.28 -13.34 -15.87
CA ARG A 33 -12.45 -14.19 -15.02
C ARG A 33 -13.34 -14.74 -13.93
N LYS A 34 -13.33 -16.07 -13.81
CA LYS A 34 -13.98 -16.74 -12.70
C LYS A 34 -13.21 -16.38 -11.44
N GLY A 35 -13.69 -15.38 -10.71
CA GLY A 35 -13.26 -15.15 -9.34
C GLY A 35 -13.62 -16.37 -8.49
N VAL A 36 -12.80 -16.69 -7.48
CA VAL A 36 -13.21 -17.66 -6.45
C VAL A 36 -14.17 -16.91 -5.51
N TYR A 37 -15.41 -16.74 -5.95
CA TYR A 37 -16.49 -16.41 -5.03
C TYR A 37 -16.92 -17.74 -4.39
N PRO A 38 -16.82 -17.91 -3.07
CA PRO A 38 -17.09 -19.18 -2.42
C PRO A 38 -18.60 -19.37 -2.31
N TYR A 39 -19.26 -19.65 -3.45
CA TYR A 39 -20.71 -19.81 -3.54
C TYR A 39 -21.27 -20.85 -2.58
N GLU A 40 -20.48 -21.88 -2.27
CA GLU A 40 -20.86 -22.92 -1.29
C GLU A 40 -20.81 -22.42 0.16
N PHE A 41 -19.95 -21.43 0.45
CA PHE A 41 -19.90 -20.79 1.76
C PHE A 41 -20.99 -19.71 1.90
N THR A 42 -21.25 -18.94 0.84
CA THR A 42 -22.26 -17.87 0.83
C THR A 42 -23.63 -18.39 0.42
N ASP A 43 -24.16 -19.32 1.22
CA ASP A 43 -25.42 -20.03 0.98
C ASP A 43 -26.68 -19.26 1.44
N SER A 44 -26.49 -18.17 2.18
CA SER A 44 -27.57 -17.42 2.83
C SER A 44 -27.22 -15.94 2.97
N TRP A 45 -28.25 -15.09 2.98
CA TRP A 45 -28.09 -13.64 3.13
C TRP A 45 -27.40 -13.25 4.44
N SER A 46 -27.58 -14.06 5.49
CA SER A 46 -26.87 -13.89 6.78
C SER A 46 -25.35 -13.96 6.65
N LYS A 47 -24.81 -14.69 5.66
CA LYS A 47 -23.36 -14.78 5.42
C LYS A 47 -22.75 -13.48 4.92
N LEU A 48 -23.55 -12.59 4.34
CA LEU A 48 -23.11 -11.27 3.90
C LEU A 48 -23.02 -10.27 5.04
N GLU A 49 -23.60 -10.59 6.20
CA GLU A 49 -23.53 -9.78 7.42
C GLU A 49 -22.38 -10.23 8.35
N GLU A 50 -21.66 -11.29 8.00
CA GLU A 50 -20.49 -11.73 8.76
C GLU A 50 -19.37 -10.67 8.69
N THR A 51 -18.89 -10.24 9.85
CA THR A 51 -17.86 -9.20 9.98
C THR A 51 -16.43 -9.76 9.96
N HIS A 52 -16.29 -11.07 9.81
CA HIS A 52 -15.01 -11.75 9.77
C HIS A 52 -14.94 -12.73 8.60
N LEU A 53 -13.75 -12.92 8.03
CA LEU A 53 -13.54 -13.93 7.01
C LEU A 53 -13.76 -15.34 7.59
N PRO A 54 -14.38 -16.26 6.83
CA PRO A 54 -14.52 -17.64 7.26
C PRO A 54 -13.20 -18.37 7.43
N LYS A 55 -13.21 -19.42 8.26
CA LYS A 55 -12.01 -20.23 8.48
C LYS A 55 -11.77 -21.11 7.26
N LYS A 56 -10.52 -21.47 7.01
CA LYS A 56 -10.13 -22.36 5.90
C LYS A 56 -10.94 -23.67 5.87
N ALA A 57 -11.25 -24.25 7.03
CA ALA A 57 -12.03 -25.48 7.14
C ALA A 57 -13.47 -25.34 6.62
N ASP A 58 -14.00 -24.11 6.60
CA ASP A 58 -15.36 -23.81 6.12
C ASP A 58 -15.42 -23.79 4.59
N PHE A 59 -14.27 -23.83 3.91
CA PHE A 59 -14.20 -23.97 2.45
C PHE A 59 -14.10 -25.44 2.08
N TYR A 60 -15.21 -25.96 1.59
CA TYR A 60 -15.36 -27.28 1.00
C TYR A 60 -15.80 -27.11 -0.46
N SER A 61 -15.38 -28.02 -1.34
CA SER A 61 -15.91 -28.09 -2.69
C SER A 61 -16.78 -29.34 -2.82
N THR A 62 -18.09 -29.14 -2.80
CA THR A 62 -19.11 -30.19 -2.95
C THR A 62 -19.00 -30.89 -4.29
N MET A 63 -18.55 -30.19 -5.34
CA MET A 63 -18.30 -30.79 -6.65
C MET A 63 -17.13 -31.78 -6.68
N ALA A 64 -16.11 -31.56 -5.86
CA ALA A 64 -14.92 -32.40 -5.78
C ALA A 64 -14.93 -33.32 -4.54
N GLU A 65 -15.90 -33.12 -3.64
CA GLU A 65 -15.98 -33.73 -2.31
C GLU A 65 -14.72 -33.54 -1.44
N GLU A 66 -13.99 -32.44 -1.64
CA GLU A 66 -12.68 -32.20 -1.03
C GLU A 66 -12.60 -30.83 -0.31
N HIS A 67 -11.82 -30.77 0.77
CA HIS A 67 -11.42 -29.53 1.42
C HIS A 67 -10.24 -28.88 0.68
N ILE A 68 -10.12 -27.55 0.78
CA ILE A 68 -8.96 -26.84 0.22
C ILE A 68 -7.66 -27.25 0.92
N CYS A 69 -6.65 -27.71 0.17
CA CYS A 69 -5.32 -27.98 0.69
C CYS A 69 -4.40 -26.74 0.59
N ASP A 70 -3.46 -26.57 1.53
CA ASP A 70 -2.47 -25.47 1.45
C ASP A 70 -1.60 -25.58 0.20
N THR A 71 -1.30 -26.82 -0.22
CA THR A 71 -0.51 -27.08 -1.43
C THR A 71 -1.17 -26.48 -2.66
N ASP A 72 -2.49 -26.66 -2.83
CA ASP A 72 -3.21 -26.15 -3.99
C ASP A 72 -3.21 -24.61 -4.00
N VAL A 73 -3.42 -23.98 -2.84
CA VAL A 73 -3.39 -22.51 -2.72
C VAL A 73 -2.03 -21.97 -3.14
N PHE A 74 -0.95 -22.59 -2.67
CA PHE A 74 0.41 -22.15 -3.01
C PHE A 74 0.77 -22.43 -4.47
N GLU A 75 0.40 -23.59 -5.03
CA GLU A 75 0.64 -23.91 -6.44
C GLU A 75 -0.07 -22.91 -7.37
N ASN A 76 -1.32 -22.55 -7.05
CA ASN A 76 -2.07 -21.57 -7.83
C ASN A 76 -1.47 -20.17 -7.73
N PHE A 77 -1.06 -19.78 -6.52
CA PHE A 77 -0.35 -18.53 -6.31
C PHE A 77 0.96 -18.49 -7.09
N ARG A 78 1.72 -19.60 -7.10
CA ARG A 78 2.95 -19.76 -7.85
C ARG A 78 2.74 -19.64 -9.36
N ASP A 79 1.76 -20.35 -9.91
CA ASP A 79 1.42 -20.29 -11.33
C ASP A 79 1.00 -18.87 -11.76
N LEU A 80 0.18 -18.20 -10.95
CA LEU A 80 -0.22 -16.81 -11.18
C LEU A 80 0.98 -15.87 -11.15
N CYS A 81 1.88 -16.02 -10.17
CA CYS A 81 3.07 -15.18 -10.04
C CYS A 81 4.07 -15.39 -11.16
N LEU A 82 4.29 -16.65 -11.58
CA LEU A 82 5.11 -16.98 -12.73
C LEU A 82 4.53 -16.39 -14.02
N THR A 83 3.21 -16.45 -14.19
CA THR A 83 2.55 -15.90 -15.38
C THR A 83 2.56 -14.36 -15.39
N THR A 84 2.33 -13.73 -14.24
CA THR A 84 2.14 -12.27 -14.15
C THR A 84 3.46 -11.52 -14.01
N TYR A 85 4.34 -11.98 -13.11
CA TYR A 85 5.58 -11.28 -12.75
C TYR A 85 6.82 -11.98 -13.29
N THR A 86 6.69 -13.21 -13.82
CA THR A 86 7.82 -14.07 -14.22
C THR A 86 8.81 -14.27 -13.07
N LEU A 87 8.29 -14.28 -11.84
CA LEU A 87 9.00 -14.53 -10.60
C LEU A 87 8.34 -15.69 -9.88
N ASP A 88 9.15 -16.59 -9.33
CA ASP A 88 8.66 -17.74 -8.59
C ASP A 88 8.62 -17.42 -7.08
N PRO A 89 7.44 -17.32 -6.46
CA PRO A 89 7.33 -17.02 -5.03
C PRO A 89 8.01 -18.07 -4.14
N ALA A 90 8.28 -19.27 -4.64
CA ALA A 90 8.98 -20.31 -3.89
C ALA A 90 10.45 -19.95 -3.56
N PHE A 91 11.05 -18.97 -4.25
CA PHE A 91 12.40 -18.48 -3.95
C PHE A 91 12.45 -17.36 -2.92
N TYR A 92 11.31 -16.94 -2.36
CA TYR A 92 11.25 -15.84 -1.40
C TYR A 92 10.79 -16.34 -0.04
N TYR A 93 11.46 -15.87 1.00
CA TYR A 93 11.09 -16.19 2.38
C TYR A 93 9.79 -15.50 2.83
N THR A 94 9.46 -14.35 2.24
CA THR A 94 8.31 -13.54 2.67
C THR A 94 7.61 -12.87 1.47
N CYS A 95 6.29 -12.69 1.58
CA CYS A 95 5.50 -11.97 0.56
C CYS A 95 5.98 -10.52 0.33
N PRO A 96 6.37 -9.72 1.35
CA PRO A 96 6.92 -8.39 1.12
C PRO A 96 8.20 -8.41 0.29
N GLY A 97 9.10 -9.38 0.51
CA GLY A 97 10.31 -9.53 -0.30
C GLY A 97 9.99 -9.86 -1.76
N PHE A 98 9.04 -10.76 -1.98
CA PHE A 98 8.53 -11.08 -3.32
C PHE A 98 7.89 -9.85 -3.99
N SER A 99 6.99 -9.15 -3.31
CA SER A 99 6.32 -7.96 -3.84
C SER A 99 7.30 -6.84 -4.17
N PHE A 100 8.35 -6.66 -3.36
CA PHE A 100 9.39 -5.67 -3.59
C PHE A 100 10.22 -6.01 -4.84
N ASP A 101 10.62 -7.26 -5.01
CA ASP A 101 11.37 -7.68 -6.20
C ASP A 101 10.51 -7.64 -7.47
N ALA A 102 9.23 -8.04 -7.38
CA ALA A 102 8.26 -7.89 -8.45
C ALA A 102 8.11 -6.42 -8.88
N MET A 103 8.06 -5.49 -7.91
CA MET A 103 8.03 -4.05 -8.17
C MET A 103 9.31 -3.59 -8.90
N LEU A 104 10.50 -3.95 -8.40
CA LEU A 104 11.77 -3.56 -9.02
C LEU A 104 11.89 -4.07 -10.46
N LYS A 105 11.48 -5.32 -10.70
CA LYS A 105 11.47 -5.92 -12.03
C LYS A 105 10.51 -5.23 -12.98
N HIS A 106 9.32 -4.88 -12.50
CA HIS A 106 8.31 -4.22 -13.33
C HIS A 106 8.71 -2.78 -13.69
N THR A 107 9.23 -2.02 -12.73
CA THR A 107 9.60 -0.61 -12.95
C THR A 107 10.99 -0.44 -13.55
N SER A 108 11.84 -1.48 -13.50
CA SER A 108 13.25 -1.42 -13.90
C SER A 108 14.05 -0.31 -13.20
N MET A 109 13.58 0.15 -12.04
CA MET A 109 14.24 1.19 -11.26
C MET A 109 15.45 0.65 -10.50
N LYS A 110 16.50 1.47 -10.40
CA LYS A 110 17.66 1.20 -9.56
C LYS A 110 17.61 2.11 -8.34
N LEU A 111 17.43 1.51 -7.17
CA LEU A 111 17.43 2.24 -5.90
C LEU A 111 18.87 2.42 -5.43
N GLU A 112 19.21 3.63 -5.02
CA GLU A 112 20.47 3.93 -4.33
C GLU A 112 20.34 3.62 -2.84
N LEU A 113 21.37 2.99 -2.28
CA LEU A 113 21.43 2.74 -0.84
C LEU A 113 21.94 4.01 -0.13
N LEU A 114 21.31 4.35 1.00
CA LEU A 114 21.85 5.36 1.90
C LEU A 114 23.12 4.83 2.57
N HIS A 115 24.27 5.40 2.22
CA HIS A 115 25.56 5.05 2.80
C HIS A 115 25.95 5.91 4.01
N ASP A 116 25.35 7.10 4.12
CA ASP A 116 25.58 8.01 5.23
C ASP A 116 24.65 7.65 6.40
N TYR A 117 25.27 7.38 7.56
CA TYR A 117 24.57 7.04 8.79
C TYR A 117 23.69 8.18 9.29
N ASP A 118 24.13 9.42 9.16
CA ASP A 118 23.38 10.59 9.65
C ASP A 118 22.14 10.83 8.78
N MET A 119 22.24 10.59 7.46
CA MET A 119 21.07 10.63 6.56
C MET A 119 20.07 9.54 6.94
N LEU A 120 20.55 8.31 7.17
CA LEU A 120 19.69 7.20 7.58
C LEU A 120 18.95 7.55 8.89
N LEU A 121 19.67 8.04 9.90
CA LEU A 121 19.09 8.42 11.17
C LEU A 121 18.08 9.56 11.03
N MET A 122 18.36 10.54 10.16
CA MET A 122 17.42 11.64 9.84
C MET A 122 16.13 11.08 9.24
N ILE A 123 16.22 10.18 8.25
CA ILE A 123 15.05 9.55 7.64
C ILE A 123 14.27 8.73 8.67
N GLU A 124 14.94 7.88 9.45
CA GLU A 124 14.30 7.04 10.47
C GLU A 124 13.57 7.88 11.53
N LYS A 125 14.18 9.00 11.95
CA LYS A 125 13.58 9.95 12.89
C LYS A 125 12.31 10.61 12.32
N GLY A 126 12.26 10.81 11.00
CA GLY A 126 11.09 11.34 10.30
C GLY A 126 9.95 10.34 10.10
N ILE A 127 10.20 9.03 10.25
CA ILE A 127 9.17 8.00 10.08
C ILE A 127 8.18 8.07 11.26
N CYS A 128 7.01 8.61 10.96
CA CYS A 128 5.84 8.61 11.80
C CYS A 128 4.82 7.68 11.13
N GLY A 129 4.30 6.68 11.83
CA GLY A 129 3.38 5.70 11.23
C GLY A 129 2.08 6.33 10.68
N GLY A 130 1.10 5.50 10.38
CA GLY A 130 -0.20 5.98 9.91
C GLY A 130 -1.06 6.58 11.02
N LEU A 131 -1.82 7.63 10.69
CA LEU A 131 -3.02 7.97 11.45
C LEU A 131 -4.11 6.92 11.14
N THR A 132 -4.91 6.57 12.13
CA THR A 132 -5.98 5.58 11.96
C THR A 132 -7.08 6.16 11.07
N GLN A 133 -7.09 5.77 9.80
CA GLN A 133 -8.09 6.18 8.82
C GLN A 133 -8.52 4.98 7.97
N ALA A 134 -9.82 4.92 7.63
CA ALA A 134 -10.35 3.97 6.67
C ALA A 134 -10.34 4.62 5.28
N SER A 135 -9.45 4.18 4.41
CA SER A 135 -9.35 4.66 3.03
C SER A 135 -9.02 3.52 2.10
N ASN A 136 -9.64 3.50 0.92
CA ASN A 136 -9.40 2.47 -0.08
C ASN A 136 -8.00 2.63 -0.66
N ASN A 137 -7.13 1.63 -0.42
CA ASN A 137 -5.79 1.53 -1.00
C ASN A 137 -4.90 2.79 -0.85
N LEU A 138 -4.92 3.42 0.35
CA LEU A 138 -4.16 4.64 0.64
C LEU A 138 -2.67 4.51 0.30
N TYR A 139 -2.02 3.44 0.76
CA TYR A 139 -0.60 3.20 0.49
C TYR A 139 -0.33 2.94 -0.99
N GLY A 140 -1.22 2.27 -1.72
CA GLY A 140 -1.08 2.07 -3.16
C GLY A 140 -1.13 3.38 -3.95
N TRP A 141 -2.05 4.28 -3.58
CA TRP A 141 -2.09 5.62 -4.17
C TRP A 141 -0.83 6.43 -3.84
N ALA A 142 -0.36 6.39 -2.59
CA ALA A 142 0.86 7.08 -2.17
C ALA A 142 2.11 6.55 -2.90
N MET A 143 2.22 5.22 -3.08
CA MET A 143 3.33 4.59 -3.83
C MET A 143 3.27 4.86 -5.33
N SER A 144 2.12 5.32 -5.86
CA SER A 144 1.99 5.75 -7.26
C SER A 144 2.48 7.18 -7.50
N GLN A 145 2.82 7.91 -6.43
CA GLN A 145 3.37 9.26 -6.53
C GLN A 145 4.89 9.22 -6.79
N TYR A 146 5.44 10.33 -7.30
CA TYR A 146 6.89 10.48 -7.43
C TYR A 146 7.55 10.43 -6.04
N MET A 147 8.51 9.51 -5.88
CA MET A 147 9.27 9.27 -4.65
C MET A 147 10.78 9.31 -4.92
N PRO A 148 11.60 9.70 -3.92
CA PRO A 148 13.04 9.69 -4.06
C PRO A 148 13.57 8.25 -4.16
N TYR A 149 14.45 8.00 -5.13
CA TYR A 149 15.05 6.68 -5.35
C TYR A 149 16.59 6.71 -5.42
N GLY A 150 17.21 7.89 -5.49
CA GLY A 150 18.67 8.06 -5.51
C GLY A 150 19.11 9.51 -5.66
N GLY A 151 20.42 9.72 -5.77
CA GLY A 151 21.07 11.03 -5.80
C GLY A 151 21.11 11.71 -4.42
N PHE A 152 21.18 10.94 -3.33
CA PHE A 152 21.08 11.48 -1.98
C PHE A 152 22.32 12.30 -1.63
N LYS A 153 22.11 13.55 -1.23
CA LYS A 153 23.19 14.47 -0.85
C LYS A 153 22.70 15.48 0.17
N TRP A 154 23.59 15.85 1.09
CA TRP A 154 23.38 17.02 1.93
C TRP A 154 23.43 18.28 1.08
N VAL A 155 22.59 19.24 1.44
CA VAL A 155 22.52 20.57 0.83
C VAL A 155 22.49 21.62 1.93
N GLU A 156 22.92 22.84 1.60
CA GLU A 156 22.87 23.94 2.54
C GLU A 156 21.43 24.18 3.04
N PRO A 157 21.23 24.45 4.34
CA PRO A 157 19.92 24.52 4.99
C PRO A 157 19.19 25.82 4.65
N THR A 158 18.81 25.95 3.37
CA THR A 158 18.12 27.12 2.81
C THR A 158 16.71 26.74 2.35
N LEU A 159 15.76 27.66 2.58
CA LEU A 159 14.36 27.51 2.17
C LEU A 159 14.06 28.16 0.81
N ASP A 160 15.03 28.85 0.20
CA ASP A 160 14.84 29.69 -1.00
C ASP A 160 14.24 28.93 -2.19
N GLU A 161 14.52 27.64 -2.31
CA GLU A 161 14.00 26.79 -3.38
C GLU A 161 12.69 26.08 -3.04
N LEU A 162 12.19 26.18 -1.80
CA LEU A 162 11.00 25.43 -1.36
C LEU A 162 9.81 25.72 -2.26
N ASN A 163 9.52 26.99 -2.58
CA ASN A 163 8.38 27.38 -3.40
C ASN A 163 8.53 27.01 -4.90
N ASN A 164 9.74 26.65 -5.34
CA ASN A 164 10.01 26.30 -6.73
C ASN A 164 9.87 24.78 -7.00
N LEU A 165 9.78 23.97 -5.94
CA LEU A 165 9.61 22.53 -6.07
C LEU A 165 8.15 22.20 -6.39
N THR A 166 7.95 21.22 -7.26
CA THR A 166 6.64 20.69 -7.64
C THR A 166 6.58 19.20 -7.39
N ASP A 167 5.41 18.58 -7.46
CA ASP A 167 5.26 17.14 -7.24
C ASP A 167 6.04 16.28 -8.24
N THR A 168 6.28 16.80 -9.45
CA THR A 168 6.98 16.11 -10.53
C THR A 168 8.42 16.58 -10.72
N SER A 169 8.91 17.42 -9.79
CA SER A 169 10.27 17.94 -9.85
C SER A 169 11.29 16.79 -9.81
N PRO A 170 12.39 16.88 -10.59
CA PRO A 170 13.40 15.83 -10.63
C PRO A 170 14.17 15.70 -9.31
N ILE A 171 14.07 16.70 -8.43
CA ILE A 171 14.72 16.76 -7.13
C ILE A 171 13.63 17.01 -6.09
N GLY A 172 13.68 16.26 -4.99
CA GLY A 172 12.91 16.52 -3.78
C GLY A 172 13.82 16.93 -2.63
N ARG A 173 13.25 17.53 -1.58
CA ARG A 173 13.98 17.91 -0.36
C ARG A 173 13.28 17.41 0.90
N ILE A 174 14.08 17.03 1.89
CA ILE A 174 13.64 16.71 3.25
C ILE A 174 14.36 17.67 4.17
N TYR A 175 13.63 18.26 5.11
CA TYR A 175 14.12 19.31 5.98
C TYR A 175 14.07 18.89 7.43
N GLU A 176 15.08 19.28 8.21
CA GLU A 176 15.03 19.31 9.67
C GLU A 176 14.80 20.77 10.10
N VAL A 177 13.61 21.07 10.63
CA VAL A 177 13.18 22.44 10.92
C VAL A 177 12.48 22.56 12.28
N ASP A 178 12.55 23.76 12.85
CA ASP A 178 11.70 24.15 13.96
C ASP A 178 10.38 24.71 13.41
N ILE A 179 9.26 24.21 13.89
CA ILE A 179 7.92 24.52 13.37
C ILE A 179 7.06 25.07 14.50
N SER A 180 6.59 26.30 14.33
CA SER A 180 5.56 26.90 15.17
C SER A 180 4.19 26.77 14.52
N TYR A 181 3.15 26.42 15.29
CA TYR A 181 1.77 26.33 14.80
C TYR A 181 1.02 27.63 15.09
N PRO A 182 0.69 28.45 14.08
CA PRO A 182 0.04 29.74 14.30
C PRO A 182 -1.34 29.58 14.94
N GLN A 183 -1.69 30.47 15.87
CA GLN A 183 -2.90 30.35 16.68
C GLN A 183 -4.18 30.48 15.84
N GLU A 184 -4.14 31.27 14.76
CA GLU A 184 -5.24 31.46 13.82
C GLU A 184 -5.65 30.19 13.06
N LEU A 185 -4.78 29.16 13.05
CA LEU A 185 -5.07 27.86 12.42
C LEU A 185 -5.59 26.82 13.42
N HIS A 186 -5.58 27.10 14.73
CA HIS A 186 -5.95 26.12 15.75
C HIS A 186 -7.40 25.67 15.61
N ASP A 187 -8.33 26.61 15.41
CA ASP A 187 -9.74 26.30 15.23
C ASP A 187 -10.00 25.54 13.93
N LYS A 188 -9.29 25.89 12.85
CA LYS A 188 -9.43 25.23 11.54
C LYS A 188 -8.90 23.80 11.53
N HIS A 189 -7.83 23.55 12.27
CA HIS A 189 -7.11 22.28 12.26
C HIS A 189 -7.31 21.47 13.54
N ASN A 190 -8.32 21.81 14.35
CA ASN A 190 -8.59 21.15 15.62
C ASN A 190 -8.91 19.65 15.44
N ASP A 191 -9.57 19.28 14.33
CA ASP A 191 -9.92 17.89 14.04
C ASP A 191 -8.71 17.05 13.59
N LEU A 192 -7.79 17.67 12.84
CA LEU A 192 -6.63 16.99 12.28
C LEU A 192 -5.41 17.93 12.22
N PRO A 193 -4.71 18.15 13.35
CA PRO A 193 -3.50 18.94 13.35
C PRO A 193 -2.42 18.33 12.44
N PHE A 194 -1.86 19.16 11.57
CA PHE A 194 -0.77 18.76 10.69
C PHE A 194 0.51 18.37 11.44
N LEU A 195 1.35 17.62 10.73
CA LEU A 195 2.68 17.22 11.15
C LEU A 195 2.64 16.43 12.46
N PRO A 196 2.00 15.25 12.49
CA PRO A 196 1.94 14.44 13.69
C PRO A 196 3.35 13.97 14.07
N GLN A 197 3.57 13.70 15.36
CA GLN A 197 4.84 13.23 15.89
C GLN A 197 4.64 12.06 16.84
N ASN A 198 5.60 11.14 16.89
CA ASN A 198 5.57 10.05 17.84
C ASN A 198 5.94 10.56 19.24
N GLY A 199 4.99 10.53 20.18
CA GLY A 199 5.16 10.98 21.56
C GLY A 199 4.52 10.04 22.57
N ILE A 200 4.73 10.30 23.87
CA ILE A 200 4.01 9.59 24.93
C ILE A 200 2.93 10.53 25.46
N PRO A 201 1.64 10.24 25.25
CA PRO A 201 0.57 11.07 25.78
C PRO A 201 0.60 11.13 27.31
N THR A 202 0.16 12.25 27.87
CA THR A 202 0.03 12.42 29.33
C THR A 202 -0.79 11.29 29.93
N GLY A 203 -0.23 10.59 30.93
CA GLY A 203 -0.88 9.44 31.56
C GLY A 203 -0.72 8.10 30.83
N SER A 204 0.01 8.05 29.72
CA SER A 204 0.38 6.79 29.05
C SER A 204 1.85 6.42 29.27
N LYS A 205 2.17 5.14 29.06
CA LYS A 205 3.55 4.64 28.97
C LYS A 205 3.92 4.21 27.55
N VAL A 206 2.96 4.26 26.63
CA VAL A 206 3.09 3.74 25.27
C VAL A 206 3.27 4.91 24.32
N LYS A 207 4.28 4.83 23.45
CA LYS A 207 4.48 5.79 22.38
C LYS A 207 3.33 5.68 21.38
N LYS A 208 2.72 6.81 21.04
CA LYS A 208 1.64 6.91 20.06
C LYS A 208 1.97 8.01 19.07
N LEU A 209 1.38 7.91 17.88
CA LEU A 209 1.37 9.02 16.94
C LEU A 209 0.40 10.08 17.46
N MET A 210 0.89 11.30 17.64
CA MET A 210 0.15 12.42 18.22
C MET A 210 0.06 13.56 17.22
N ALA A 211 -1.17 13.95 16.86
CA ALA A 211 -1.44 15.18 16.13
C ALA A 211 -1.66 16.29 17.16
N THR A 212 -0.64 17.12 17.39
CA THR A 212 -0.69 18.23 18.35
C THR A 212 -0.43 19.56 17.66
N LEU A 213 -1.08 20.61 18.17
CA LEU A 213 -0.88 22.02 17.79
C LEU A 213 0.36 22.64 18.47
N GLU A 214 1.14 21.82 19.19
CA GLU A 214 2.33 22.27 19.89
C GLU A 214 3.47 22.58 18.91
N PRO A 215 4.33 23.55 19.25
CA PRO A 215 5.54 23.80 18.48
C PRO A 215 6.45 22.57 18.50
N LYS A 216 7.08 22.30 17.36
CA LYS A 216 7.95 21.13 17.15
C LYS A 216 9.37 21.64 16.90
N LYS A 217 10.35 20.94 17.47
CA LYS A 217 11.77 21.24 17.25
C LYS A 217 12.45 20.11 16.52
N ASN A 218 13.41 20.44 15.65
CA ASN A 218 14.18 19.44 14.91
C ASN A 218 13.27 18.42 14.19
N TYR A 219 12.18 18.91 13.60
CA TYR A 219 11.15 18.09 12.97
C TYR A 219 11.56 17.77 11.53
N ILE A 220 11.54 16.47 11.20
CA ILE A 220 11.91 15.99 9.87
C ILE A 220 10.66 15.95 8.99
N VAL A 221 10.68 16.67 7.87
CA VAL A 221 9.50 16.82 7.01
C VAL A 221 9.88 16.85 5.53
N HIS A 222 9.08 16.18 4.72
CA HIS A 222 9.19 16.24 3.26
C HIS A 222 8.63 17.57 2.74
N TYR A 223 9.29 18.17 1.75
CA TYR A 223 8.95 19.52 1.24
C TYR A 223 7.47 19.71 0.88
N ARG A 224 6.82 18.69 0.31
CA ARG A 224 5.38 18.74 -0.04
C ARG A 224 4.48 19.05 1.15
N ASN A 225 4.84 18.59 2.35
CA ASN A 225 4.07 18.86 3.56
C ASN A 225 4.28 20.29 4.09
N LEU A 226 5.29 21.01 3.60
CA LEU A 226 5.53 22.42 3.93
C LEU A 226 4.87 23.38 2.93
N GLN A 227 4.54 22.92 1.72
CA GLN A 227 3.95 23.74 0.65
C GLN A 227 2.41 23.80 0.71
N GLN A 228 1.80 23.57 1.86
CA GLN A 228 0.34 23.49 1.97
C GLN A 228 -0.28 24.89 1.93
N ASP A 229 -1.29 25.07 1.06
CA ASP A 229 -2.15 26.27 0.93
C ASP A 229 -3.19 26.39 2.05
#